data_AF-A0A349Z0X5-F1
#
_entry.id   AF-A0A349Z0X5-F1
#
_cell.length_a   1.000
_cell.length_b   1.000
_cell.length_c   1.000
_cell.angle_alpha   90.00
_cell.angle_beta   90.00
_cell.angle_gamma   90.00
#
_symmetry.space_group_name_H-M   'P 1'
#
loop_
_entity.id
_entity.type
_entity.pdbx_description
1 polymer ?
#
loop_
_entity_poly.entity_id
_entity_poly.type
_entity_poly.pdbx_seq_one_letter_code
_entity_poly.pdbx_strand_id
1 'polypeptide(L)' 'MSLTKEETAGIVAEYGVKEGDTGSPEVQVALLTHNINKLQSHFSSNKKDHHSRRGL' A
#
# COMPACT_ATOMS: atom_id res chain seq x y z
N MET A 1 0.04 -4.60 -8.37
CA MET A 1 -0.19 -5.80 -7.54
C MET A 1 -0.94 -5.38 -6.30
N SER A 2 -1.86 -6.20 -5.82
CA SER A 2 -2.61 -5.95 -4.59
C SER A 2 -1.79 -6.29 -3.34
N LEU A 3 -2.06 -5.61 -2.23
CA LEU A 3 -1.55 -5.98 -0.91
C LEU A 3 -2.14 -7.32 -0.50
N THR A 4 -1.34 -8.16 0.16
CA THR A 4 -1.87 -9.39 0.76
C THR A 4 -2.59 -9.07 2.07
N LYS A 5 -3.38 -10.03 2.58
CA LYS A 5 -4.08 -9.87 3.85
C LYS A 5 -3.11 -9.75 5.02
N GLU A 6 -2.00 -10.47 4.95
CA GLU A 6 -0.94 -10.47 5.96
C GLU A 6 -0.22 -9.12 5.99
N GLU A 7 0.16 -8.58 4.82
CA GLU A 7 0.78 -7.25 4.70
C GLU A 7 -0.15 -6.16 5.25
N THR A 8 -1.42 -6.21 4.86
CA THR A 8 -2.43 -5.23 5.31
C THR A 8 -2.65 -5.31 6.82
N ALA A 9 -2.78 -6.53 7.38
CA ALA A 9 -2.98 -6.71 8.81
C ALA A 9 -1.78 -6.23 9.63
N GLY A 10 -0.56 -6.46 9.14
CA GLY A 10 0.66 -5.93 9.76
C GLY A 10 0.68 -4.41 9.82
N ILE A 11 0.36 -3.74 8.72
CA ILE A 11 0.33 -2.28 8.63
C ILE A 11 -0.76 -1.70 9.55
N VAL A 12 -1.96 -2.30 9.56
CA VAL A 12 -3.05 -1.87 10.44
C VAL A 12 -2.68 -2.01 11.92
N ALA A 13 -1.99 -3.09 12.29
CA ALA A 13 -1.55 -3.30 13.67
C ALA A 13 -0.44 -2.33 14.09
N GLU A 14 0.44 -1.92 13.17
CA GLU A 14 1.56 -1.02 13.45
C GLU A 14 1.14 0.46 13.53
N TYR A 15 0.26 0.89 12.62
CA TYR A 15 -0.13 2.31 12.48
C TYR A 15 -1.51 2.65 13.05
N GLY A 16 -2.27 1.65 13.51
CA GLY A 16 -3.58 1.84 14.13
C GLY A 16 -3.49 2.58 15.46
N VAL A 17 -4.31 3.61 15.64
CA VAL A 17 -4.32 4.40 16.89
C VAL A 17 -5.04 3.66 18.03
N LYS A 18 -5.93 2.74 17.68
CA LYS A 18 -6.67 1.88 18.60
C LYS A 18 -6.91 0.51 17.98
N GLU A 19 -7.31 -0.44 18.82
CA GLU A 19 -7.68 -1.78 18.36
C GLU A 19 -8.86 -1.70 17.37
N GLY A 20 -8.70 -2.37 16.22
CA GLY A 20 -9.68 -2.36 15.13
C GLY A 20 -9.71 -1.09 14.28
N ASP A 21 -8.74 -0.18 14.44
CA ASP A 21 -8.63 1.01 13.60
C ASP A 21 -8.09 0.68 12.20
N THR A 22 -9.01 0.55 11.25
CA THR A 22 -8.69 0.23 9.84
C THR A 22 -8.78 1.44 8.91
N GLY A 23 -9.23 2.58 9.41
CA GLY A 23 -9.69 3.70 8.60
C GLY A 23 -9.10 5.06 8.95
N SER A 24 -8.30 5.15 10.02
CA SER A 24 -7.64 6.40 10.37
C SER A 24 -6.70 6.90 9.26
N PRO A 25 -6.50 8.22 9.19
CA PRO A 25 -5.57 8.80 8.22
C PRO A 25 -4.18 8.16 8.27
N GLU A 26 -3.68 7.86 9.47
CA GLU A 26 -2.37 7.23 9.69
C GLU A 26 -2.29 5.85 9.03
N VAL A 27 -3.28 5.00 9.27
CA VAL A 27 -3.37 3.65 8.68
C VAL A 27 -3.52 3.73 7.17
N GLN A 28 -4.39 4.60 6.68
CA GLN A 28 -4.64 4.75 5.24
C GLN A 28 -3.39 5.28 4.51
N VAL A 29 -2.69 6.25 5.08
CA VAL A 29 -1.43 6.77 4.54
C VAL A 29 -0.36 5.68 4.55
N ALA A 30 -0.25 4.89 5.62
CA ALA A 30 0.71 3.78 5.69
C ALA A 30 0.44 2.71 4.62
N LEU A 31 -0.83 2.33 4.42
CA LEU A 31 -1.23 1.37 3.37
C LEU A 31 -0.91 1.88 1.96
N LEU A 32 -1.25 3.14 1.66
CA LEU A 32 -0.95 3.76 0.36
C LEU A 32 0.56 3.85 0.13
N THR A 33 1.32 4.28 1.15
CA THR A 33 2.78 4.39 1.09
C THR A 33 3.44 3.04 0.80
N HIS A 34 3.02 1.99 1.50
CA HIS A 34 3.54 0.65 1.26
C HIS A 34 3.24 0.16 -0.16
N ASN A 35 2.02 0.39 -0.66
CA ASN A 35 1.64 0.00 -2.01
C ASN A 35 2.43 0.78 -3.08
N ILE A 36 2.67 2.07 -2.87
CA ILE A 36 3.49 2.91 -3.77
C ILE A 36 4.92 2.36 -3.87
N ASN A 37 5.56 2.10 -2.72
CA ASN A 37 6.93 1.59 -2.69
C ASN A 37 7.04 0.22 -3.38
N LYS A 38 6.06 -0.66 -3.16
CA LYS A 38 5.99 -1.97 -3.82
C LYS A 38 5.88 -1.82 -5.34
N LEU A 39 5.01 -0.93 -5.83
CA LEU A 39 4.79 -0.69 -7.26
C LEU A 39 5.96 0.03 -7.96
N GLN A 40 6.76 0.81 -7.24
CA GLN A 40 7.92 1.50 -7.81
C GLN A 40 8.92 0.52 -8.45
N SER A 41 9.18 -0.61 -7.80
CA SER A 41 10.02 -1.69 -8.33
C SER A 41 9.42 -2.33 -9.59
N HIS A 42 8.11 -2.60 -9.59
CA HIS A 42 7.37 -3.13 -10.73
C HIS A 42 7.51 -2.23 -11.95
N PHE A 43 7.37 -0.91 -11.78
CA PHE A 43 7.49 0.06 -12.87
C PHE A 43 8.91 0.24 -13.41
N SER A 44 9.92 -0.04 -12.59
CA SER A 44 11.31 -0.04 -13.03
C SER A 44 11.59 -1.18 -14.02
N SER A 45 11.02 -2.35 -13.77
CA SER A 45 11.08 -3.51 -14.66
C SER A 45 10.10 -3.42 -15.85
N ASN A 46 8.93 -2.82 -15.65
CA ASN A 46 7.85 -2.73 -16.63
C ASN A 46 7.69 -1.30 -17.17
N LYS A 47 8.70 -0.81 -17.89
CA LYS A 47 8.75 0.61 -18.34
C LYS A 47 7.59 1.05 -19.23
N LYS A 48 6.93 0.12 -19.93
CA LYS A 48 5.80 0.37 -20.85
C LYS A 48 4.42 0.26 -20.18
N ASP A 49 4.36 -0.11 -18.90
CA ASP A 49 3.10 -0.21 -18.18
C ASP A 49 2.60 1.17 -17.71
N HIS A 50 2.02 1.92 -18.66
CA HIS A 50 1.49 3.26 -18.41
C HIS A 50 0.12 3.24 -17.72
N HIS A 51 -0.68 2.19 -17.94
CA HIS A 51 -2.03 2.09 -17.38
C HIS A 51 -1.98 1.91 -15.86
N SER A 52 -1.15 0.98 -15.37
CA SER A 52 -0.98 0.77 -13.94
C SER A 52 -0.30 1.98 -13.28
N ARG A 53 0.62 2.66 -13.99
CA ARG A 53 1.28 3.89 -13.48
C ARG A 53 0.32 5.07 -13.33
N ARG A 54 -0.73 5.15 -14.16
CA ARG A 54 -1.79 6.16 -14.01
C ARG A 54 -2.72 5.87 -12.83
N GLY A 55 -2.88 4.60 -12.46
CA GLY A 55 -3.64 4.19 -11.29
C GLY A 55 -2.86 4.30 -9.98
N LEU A 56 -1.53 4.45 -10.06
CA LEU A 56 -0.67 4.86 -8.96
C LEU A 56 -0.73 6.39 -8.79
#